data_AF-A0A9E3PP35-F1
#
_entry.id   AF-A0A9E3PP35-F1
#
_cell.length_a   1.000
_cell.length_b   1.000
_cell.length_c   1.000
_cell.angle_alpha   90.00
_cell.angle_beta   90.00
_cell.angle_gamma   90.00
#
_symmetry.space_group_name_H-M   'P 1'
#
loop_
_entity.id
_entity.type
_entity.pdbx_description
1 polymer ?
#
loop_
_entity_poly.entity_id
_entity_poly.type
_entity_poly.pdbx_seq_one_letter_code
_entity_poly.pdbx_strand_id
1 'polypeptide(L)'
;MAGLALSTGLGLARRPRLWTPPSYDARAKAVFDFWDGVGAAPSAAVKSLLNETIVAFQDFGIWPDADLIAPTGATNMIHGVTDLKNPEASKIFALSNSPTWTDRYGWTGNGTSSYVGTGRRPSVDGVKWTVNDASIWSYTDTDVAASVPDVGAGETFSAFCIPRGATGSMGGQLNRVSGATTLAVVASSAGLSGISRIDATTERIWRDGVQMAEATVSAAGRPTGEFRIGGRSPSTFSTRRVAFAMFGASMVGKEANLNTVIQNYITKIKAVAA
;
A
#
# COMPACT_ATOMS: atom_id res chain seq x y z
N MET A 1 2.55 -84.43 -6.28
CA MET A 1 2.57 -83.11 -6.93
C MET A 1 2.39 -82.05 -5.86
N ALA A 2 3.48 -81.42 -5.41
CA ALA A 2 3.46 -80.38 -4.39
C ALA A 2 3.66 -79.02 -5.07
N GLY A 3 2.63 -78.18 -5.02
CA GLY A 3 2.63 -76.84 -5.60
C GLY A 3 3.22 -75.83 -4.62
N LEU A 4 4.33 -75.19 -5.02
CA LEU A 4 4.99 -74.12 -4.28
C LEU A 4 4.32 -72.78 -4.67
N ALA A 5 3.59 -72.15 -3.74
CA ALA A 5 2.99 -70.84 -3.96
C ALA A 5 3.98 -69.73 -3.58
N LEU A 6 4.48 -69.00 -4.57
CA LEU A 6 5.31 -67.81 -4.37
C LEU A 6 4.41 -66.62 -3.99
N SER A 7 4.44 -66.22 -2.72
CA SER A 7 3.86 -64.97 -2.24
C SER A 7 4.79 -63.81 -2.58
N THR A 8 4.49 -63.08 -3.66
CA THR A 8 5.16 -61.81 -3.99
C THR A 8 4.56 -60.70 -3.13
N GLY A 9 5.19 -60.42 -1.99
CA GLY A 9 4.91 -59.24 -1.19
C GLY A 9 5.26 -57.98 -1.97
N LEU A 10 4.23 -57.29 -2.49
CA LEU A 10 4.35 -55.96 -3.08
C LEU A 10 4.69 -54.96 -1.95
N GLY A 11 5.98 -54.82 -1.67
CA GLY A 11 6.51 -53.79 -0.79
C GLY A 11 6.26 -52.41 -1.39
N LEU A 12 5.08 -51.84 -1.13
CA LEU A 12 4.80 -50.42 -1.35
C LEU A 12 5.66 -49.62 -0.37
N ALA A 13 6.94 -49.44 -0.71
CA ALA A 13 7.80 -48.45 -0.08
C ALA A 13 7.12 -47.09 -0.30
N ARG A 14 6.45 -46.58 0.74
CA ARG A 14 5.98 -45.19 0.79
C ARG A 14 7.21 -44.31 0.58
N ARG A 15 7.41 -43.84 -0.65
CA ARG A 15 8.43 -42.84 -0.94
C ARG A 15 8.13 -41.65 -0.02
N PRO A 16 9.06 -41.25 0.85
CA PRO A 16 8.87 -40.04 1.64
C PRO A 16 8.56 -38.93 0.64
N ARG A 17 7.40 -38.29 0.80
CA ARG A 17 6.98 -37.17 -0.03
C ARG A 17 8.05 -36.10 0.20
N LEU A 18 8.98 -35.97 -0.74
CA LEU A 18 9.98 -34.90 -0.74
C LEU A 18 9.19 -33.60 -0.73
N TRP A 19 9.05 -33.02 0.46
CA TRP A 19 8.40 -31.74 0.64
C TRP A 19 9.29 -30.72 -0.07
N THR A 20 8.89 -30.35 -1.29
CA THR A 20 9.50 -29.21 -1.96
C THR A 20 8.83 -27.99 -1.35
N PRO A 21 9.61 -27.11 -0.67
CA PRO A 21 9.04 -25.88 -0.15
C PRO A 21 8.37 -25.11 -1.29
N PRO A 22 7.24 -24.42 -1.05
CA PRO A 22 6.68 -23.53 -2.05
C PRO A 22 7.73 -22.52 -2.51
N SER A 23 7.92 -22.39 -3.82
CA SER A 23 8.85 -21.42 -4.39
C SER A 23 8.17 -20.04 -4.41
N TYR A 24 8.61 -19.15 -3.53
CA TYR A 24 8.16 -17.74 -3.50
C TYR A 24 8.94 -16.89 -4.51
N ASP A 25 8.33 -15.79 -4.98
CA ASP A 25 9.00 -14.75 -5.76
C ASP A 25 10.19 -14.18 -4.97
N ALA A 26 11.30 -13.89 -5.66
CA ALA A 26 12.52 -13.40 -5.01
C ALA A 26 12.28 -12.11 -4.21
N ARG A 27 11.38 -11.22 -4.65
CA ARG A 27 11.03 -9.98 -3.95
C ARG A 27 10.22 -10.26 -2.69
N ALA A 28 9.28 -11.20 -2.76
CA ALA A 28 8.54 -11.64 -1.59
C ALA A 28 9.48 -12.30 -0.57
N LYS A 29 10.41 -13.13 -1.03
CA LYS A 29 11.44 -13.73 -0.18
C LYS A 29 12.30 -12.68 0.52
N ALA A 30 12.71 -11.61 -0.17
CA ALA A 30 13.47 -10.52 0.45
C ALA A 30 12.71 -9.88 1.62
N VAL A 31 11.40 -9.67 1.49
CA VAL A 31 10.56 -9.17 2.59
C VAL A 31 10.50 -10.17 3.75
N PHE A 32 10.35 -11.47 3.45
CA PHE A 32 10.29 -12.50 4.48
C PHE A 32 11.60 -12.66 5.24
N ASP A 33 12.73 -12.66 4.53
CA ASP A 33 14.06 -12.75 5.11
C ASP A 33 14.33 -11.54 6.02
N PHE A 34 13.91 -10.34 5.59
CA PHE A 34 13.99 -9.14 6.40
C PHE A 34 13.17 -9.26 7.68
N TRP A 35 11.89 -9.64 7.59
CA TRP A 35 11.03 -9.80 8.75
C TRP A 35 11.52 -10.87 9.73
N ASP A 36 12.05 -11.98 9.22
CA ASP A 36 12.69 -13.02 10.04
C ASP A 36 13.92 -12.45 10.77
N GLY A 37 14.78 -11.72 10.06
CA GLY A 37 16.00 -11.12 10.60
C GLY A 37 15.76 -10.09 11.72
N VAL A 38 14.60 -9.43 11.74
CA VAL A 38 14.20 -8.50 12.82
C VAL A 38 13.31 -9.15 13.89
N GLY A 39 13.19 -10.47 13.89
CA GLY A 39 12.43 -11.21 14.91
C GLY A 39 10.90 -11.13 14.74
N ALA A 40 10.42 -10.81 13.54
CA ALA A 40 9.00 -10.69 13.20
C ALA A 40 8.61 -11.66 12.09
N ALA A 41 9.08 -12.91 12.12
CA ALA A 41 8.83 -13.89 11.06
C ALA A 41 7.32 -14.03 10.74
N PRO A 42 6.89 -13.92 9.47
CA PRO A 42 5.49 -14.06 9.08
C PRO A 42 5.06 -15.54 9.09
N SER A 43 3.78 -15.78 9.38
CA SER A 43 3.18 -17.11 9.26
C SER A 43 3.14 -17.59 7.80
N ALA A 44 2.98 -18.89 7.57
CA ALA A 44 2.89 -19.44 6.22
C ALA A 44 1.73 -18.85 5.41
N ALA A 45 0.59 -18.56 6.05
CA ALA A 45 -0.55 -17.91 5.41
C ALA A 45 -0.22 -16.47 4.96
N VAL A 46 0.48 -15.70 5.81
CA VAL A 46 0.93 -14.34 5.48
C VAL A 46 1.97 -14.38 4.35
N LYS A 47 2.89 -15.34 4.36
CA LYS A 47 3.86 -15.53 3.25
C LYS A 47 3.15 -15.82 1.92
N SER A 48 2.17 -16.73 1.91
CA SER A 48 1.39 -17.03 0.69
C SER A 48 0.65 -15.79 0.18
N LEU A 49 -0.09 -15.11 1.07
CA LEU A 49 -0.85 -13.92 0.72
C LEU A 49 0.05 -12.80 0.16
N LEU A 50 1.16 -12.48 0.84
CA LEU A 50 2.03 -11.42 0.38
C LEU A 50 2.71 -11.77 -0.94
N ASN A 51 3.09 -13.04 -1.13
CA ASN A 51 3.61 -13.50 -2.42
C ASN A 51 2.57 -13.31 -3.54
N GLU A 52 1.32 -13.76 -3.34
CA GLU A 52 0.22 -13.53 -4.30
C GLU A 52 0.05 -12.04 -4.61
N THR A 53 0.08 -11.18 -3.60
CA THR A 53 -0.03 -9.72 -3.76
C THR A 53 1.13 -9.14 -4.57
N ILE A 54 2.37 -9.51 -4.26
CA ILE A 54 3.56 -9.02 -4.98
C ILE A 54 3.57 -9.51 -6.43
N VAL A 55 3.24 -10.78 -6.68
CA VAL A 55 3.11 -11.31 -8.05
C VAL A 55 2.02 -10.56 -8.81
N ALA A 56 0.84 -10.35 -8.21
CA ALA A 56 -0.23 -9.62 -8.88
C ALA A 56 0.15 -8.16 -9.21
N PHE A 57 0.89 -7.47 -8.33
CA PHE A 57 1.43 -6.15 -8.65
C PHE A 57 2.39 -6.18 -9.85
N GLN A 58 3.18 -7.25 -10.01
CA GLN A 58 4.06 -7.41 -11.16
C GLN A 58 3.26 -7.69 -12.44
N ASP A 59 2.33 -8.63 -12.39
CA ASP A 59 1.53 -9.05 -13.55
C ASP A 59 0.68 -7.90 -14.11
N PHE A 60 0.15 -7.03 -13.24
CA PHE A 60 -0.58 -5.84 -13.65
C PHE A 60 0.30 -4.62 -13.94
N GLY A 61 1.63 -4.77 -13.90
CA GLY A 61 2.57 -3.69 -14.21
C GLY A 61 2.54 -2.52 -13.21
N ILE A 62 2.03 -2.73 -11.99
CA ILE A 62 2.00 -1.72 -10.92
C ILE A 62 3.36 -1.63 -10.23
N TRP A 63 4.00 -2.79 -9.98
CA TRP A 63 5.31 -2.87 -9.33
C TRP A 63 6.39 -1.98 -9.97
N PRO A 64 6.60 -1.96 -11.30
CA PRO A 64 7.62 -1.12 -11.91
C PRO A 64 7.36 0.39 -11.79
N ASP A 65 6.12 0.81 -11.54
CA ASP A 65 5.72 2.22 -11.47
C ASP A 65 5.61 2.73 -10.02
N ALA A 66 5.52 1.83 -9.04
CA ALA A 66 5.54 2.17 -7.64
C ALA A 66 6.96 2.43 -7.13
N ASP A 67 7.12 3.51 -6.38
CA ASP A 67 8.34 3.84 -5.63
C ASP A 67 8.28 3.30 -4.18
N LEU A 68 7.10 3.34 -3.56
CA LEU A 68 6.82 2.81 -2.22
C LEU A 68 5.49 2.07 -2.21
N ILE A 69 5.44 0.88 -1.61
CA ILE A 69 4.22 0.12 -1.38
C ILE A 69 4.15 -0.27 0.11
N ALA A 70 3.15 0.25 0.83
CA ALA A 70 3.02 0.09 2.27
C ALA A 70 1.67 -0.55 2.66
N PRO A 71 1.59 -1.88 2.80
CA PRO A 71 0.42 -2.58 3.33
C PRO A 71 0.37 -2.45 4.86
N THR A 72 -0.11 -1.31 5.36
CA THR A 72 -0.10 -1.01 6.79
C THR A 72 -1.02 -1.92 7.61
N GLY A 73 -2.10 -2.41 7.02
CA GLY A 73 -2.93 -3.48 7.59
C GLY A 73 -2.20 -4.82 7.47
N ALA A 74 -1.62 -5.30 8.57
CA ALA A 74 -0.84 -6.54 8.61
C ALA A 74 -1.00 -7.24 9.97
N THR A 75 -0.55 -8.49 10.09
CA THR A 75 -0.68 -9.31 11.32
C THR A 75 0.36 -9.00 12.40
N ASN A 76 1.34 -8.15 12.09
CA ASN A 76 2.37 -7.72 13.02
C ASN A 76 2.69 -6.24 12.76
N MET A 77 2.98 -5.50 13.83
CA MET A 77 3.27 -4.07 13.74
C MET A 77 4.45 -3.78 12.80
N ILE A 78 5.52 -4.58 12.85
CA ILE A 78 6.71 -4.43 11.98
C ILE A 78 6.34 -4.61 10.50
N HIS A 79 5.46 -5.56 10.19
CA HIS A 79 4.96 -5.75 8.82
C HIS A 79 4.22 -4.50 8.34
N GLY A 80 3.41 -3.90 9.22
CA GLY A 80 2.65 -2.68 8.96
C GLY A 80 3.48 -1.40 8.85
N VAL A 81 4.79 -1.45 9.06
CA VAL A 81 5.74 -0.33 8.87
C VAL A 81 6.88 -0.65 7.91
N THR A 82 6.69 -1.65 7.04
CA THR A 82 7.68 -2.06 6.04
C THR A 82 7.27 -1.58 4.65
N ASP A 83 8.22 -1.00 3.90
CA ASP A 83 8.10 -0.78 2.46
C ASP A 83 8.38 -2.10 1.72
N LEU A 84 7.40 -2.62 0.98
CA LEU A 84 7.58 -3.86 0.21
C LEU A 84 8.61 -3.71 -0.92
N LYS A 85 8.80 -2.49 -1.45
CA LYS A 85 9.75 -2.24 -2.53
C LYS A 85 11.20 -2.31 -2.06
N ASN A 86 11.44 -1.96 -0.80
CA ASN A 86 12.79 -1.82 -0.22
C ASN A 86 12.78 -2.27 1.26
N PRO A 87 12.63 -3.57 1.54
CA PRO A 87 12.49 -4.10 2.90
C PRO A 87 13.86 -4.19 3.61
N GLU A 88 14.39 -3.05 4.03
CA GLU A 88 15.65 -2.94 4.75
C GLU A 88 15.44 -2.28 6.12
N ALA A 89 16.25 -2.66 7.12
CA ALA A 89 16.09 -2.17 8.49
C ALA A 89 16.18 -0.63 8.60
N SER A 90 17.03 0.00 7.78
CA SER A 90 17.15 1.46 7.71
C SER A 90 15.92 2.16 7.11
N LYS A 91 14.97 1.39 6.58
CA LYS A 91 13.78 1.84 5.86
C LYS A 91 12.47 1.41 6.54
N ILE A 92 12.53 0.94 7.80
CA ILE A 92 11.34 0.82 8.65
C ILE A 92 10.76 2.21 8.89
N PHE A 93 9.44 2.35 8.78
CA PHE A 93 8.79 3.63 8.99
C PHE A 93 8.85 4.07 10.46
N ALA A 94 9.09 5.37 10.67
CA ALA A 94 9.15 5.97 11.98
C ALA A 94 7.73 6.28 12.50
N LEU A 95 7.50 6.02 13.79
CA LEU A 95 6.25 6.37 14.46
C LEU A 95 6.40 7.72 15.16
N SER A 96 5.65 8.73 14.73
CA SER A 96 5.70 10.06 15.34
C SER A 96 4.51 10.28 16.27
N ASN A 97 4.77 10.66 17.53
CA ASN A 97 3.76 10.94 18.55
C ASN A 97 2.73 9.81 18.75
N SER A 98 3.19 8.55 18.65
CA SER A 98 2.41 7.34 18.98
C SER A 98 1.07 7.21 18.23
N PRO A 99 1.06 7.05 16.88
CA PRO A 99 -0.14 6.61 16.19
C PRO A 99 -0.59 5.23 16.71
N THR A 100 -1.88 4.95 16.66
CA THR A 100 -2.43 3.69 17.17
C THR A 100 -2.41 2.64 16.06
N TRP A 101 -1.69 1.54 16.28
CA TRP A 101 -1.78 0.36 15.42
C TRP A 101 -3.00 -0.48 15.80
N THR A 102 -3.78 -0.89 14.80
CA THR A 102 -4.82 -1.91 14.95
C THR A 102 -4.43 -3.08 14.08
N ASP A 103 -4.18 -4.23 14.71
CA ASP A 103 -3.81 -5.47 14.06
C ASP A 103 -4.73 -5.78 12.85
N ARG A 104 -4.14 -6.07 11.69
CA ARG A 104 -4.79 -6.29 10.37
C ARG A 104 -5.55 -5.12 9.77
N TYR A 105 -5.75 -4.03 10.50
CA TYR A 105 -6.53 -2.88 10.04
C TYR A 105 -5.69 -1.62 9.76
N GLY A 106 -4.47 -1.54 10.28
CA GLY A 106 -3.51 -0.48 9.95
C GLY A 106 -3.33 0.56 11.03
N TRP A 107 -2.97 1.78 10.63
CA TRP A 107 -2.58 2.86 11.54
C TRP A 107 -3.63 3.96 11.60
N THR A 108 -3.91 4.42 12.83
CA THR A 108 -4.84 5.52 13.12
C THR A 108 -4.07 6.67 13.76
N GLY A 109 -4.12 7.85 13.14
CA GLY A 109 -3.60 9.08 13.74
C GLY A 109 -4.52 9.65 14.81
N ASN A 110 -4.03 10.61 15.59
CA ASN A 110 -4.77 11.29 16.65
C ASN A 110 -5.42 12.60 16.17
N GLY A 111 -5.31 12.93 14.88
CA GLY A 111 -5.86 14.15 14.29
C GLY A 111 -5.14 15.45 14.64
N THR A 112 -4.05 15.41 15.41
CA THR A 112 -3.36 16.64 15.87
C THR A 112 -1.84 16.62 15.73
N SER A 113 -1.19 15.47 15.87
CA SER A 113 0.27 15.39 15.92
C SER A 113 0.86 14.04 15.53
N SER A 114 0.08 12.96 15.49
CA SER A 114 0.60 11.61 15.24
C SER A 114 0.46 11.15 13.79
N TYR A 115 1.48 10.44 13.31
CA TYR A 115 1.56 9.88 11.96
C TYR A 115 2.63 8.78 11.89
N VAL A 116 2.61 8.00 10.81
CA VAL A 116 3.70 7.11 10.41
C VAL A 116 4.51 7.81 9.31
N GLY A 117 5.76 8.13 9.60
CA GLY A 117 6.70 8.75 8.66
C GLY A 117 7.47 7.69 7.89
N THR A 118 7.39 7.70 6.56
CA THR A 118 8.03 6.66 5.76
C THR A 118 9.53 6.86 5.57
N GLY A 119 10.08 8.00 5.98
CA GLY A 119 11.44 8.44 5.68
C GLY A 119 11.68 8.75 4.20
N ARG A 120 10.67 8.58 3.33
CA ARG A 120 10.78 8.78 1.87
C ARG A 120 10.28 10.14 1.45
N ARG A 121 10.99 10.80 0.54
CA ARG A 121 10.59 12.09 -0.06
C ARG A 121 10.41 11.91 -1.57
N PRO A 122 9.25 12.23 -2.16
CA PRO A 122 9.05 12.06 -3.61
C PRO A 122 10.09 12.76 -4.50
N SER A 123 10.63 13.90 -4.06
CA SER A 123 11.69 14.63 -4.79
C SER A 123 13.07 13.97 -4.74
N VAL A 124 13.32 13.07 -3.79
CA VAL A 124 14.64 12.43 -3.58
C VAL A 124 14.56 10.92 -3.84
N ASP A 125 13.59 10.25 -3.24
CA ASP A 125 13.39 8.80 -3.31
C ASP A 125 12.44 8.38 -4.43
N GLY A 126 11.65 9.30 -4.99
CA GLY A 126 10.74 9.03 -6.10
C GLY A 126 11.48 8.94 -7.42
N VAL A 127 11.81 7.72 -7.84
CA VAL A 127 12.48 7.44 -9.11
C VAL A 127 11.46 7.36 -10.25
N LYS A 128 10.29 6.79 -9.98
CA LYS A 128 9.16 6.68 -10.91
C LYS A 128 8.30 7.92 -10.88
N TRP A 129 8.15 8.52 -9.71
CA TRP A 129 7.50 9.81 -9.55
C TRP A 129 8.26 10.94 -10.27
N THR A 130 7.63 11.52 -11.29
CA THR A 130 8.09 12.75 -11.94
C THR A 130 7.08 13.89 -11.74
N VAL A 131 7.42 15.09 -12.22
CA VAL A 131 6.54 16.27 -12.11
C VAL A 131 5.22 16.06 -12.88
N ASN A 132 5.28 15.39 -14.03
CA ASN A 132 4.14 15.23 -14.95
C ASN A 132 3.58 13.80 -14.94
N ASP A 133 4.17 12.90 -14.17
CA ASP A 133 3.79 11.49 -14.11
C ASP A 133 3.93 11.01 -12.66
N ALA A 134 2.82 11.01 -11.92
CA ALA A 134 2.82 10.79 -10.48
C ALA A 134 1.46 10.28 -9.96
N SER A 135 1.46 9.50 -8.88
CA SER A 135 0.23 9.15 -8.18
C SER A 135 0.42 8.83 -6.70
N ILE A 136 -0.61 9.11 -5.88
CA ILE A 136 -0.69 8.71 -4.46
C ILE A 136 -1.98 7.96 -4.24
N TRP A 137 -1.90 6.91 -3.43
CA TRP A 137 -3.02 6.04 -3.09
C TRP A 137 -3.07 5.77 -1.59
N SER A 138 -4.28 5.67 -1.06
CA SER A 138 -4.57 5.20 0.28
C SER A 138 -5.80 4.33 0.31
N TYR A 139 -5.74 3.22 1.04
CA TYR A 139 -6.93 2.49 1.45
C TYR A 139 -7.25 2.83 2.90
N THR A 140 -8.49 3.24 3.15
CA THR A 140 -8.98 3.56 4.49
C THR A 140 -10.11 2.62 4.87
N ASP A 141 -10.12 2.17 6.13
CA ASP A 141 -11.10 1.19 6.61
C ASP A 141 -12.24 1.80 7.45
N THR A 142 -12.13 3.08 7.78
CA THR A 142 -13.11 3.82 8.60
C THR A 142 -13.80 4.88 7.77
N ASP A 143 -15.12 5.00 7.88
CA ASP A 143 -15.82 6.13 7.27
C ASP A 143 -15.90 7.34 8.21
N VAL A 144 -15.07 8.34 7.94
CA VAL A 144 -15.05 9.63 8.65
C VAL A 144 -14.97 10.78 7.64
N ALA A 145 -15.91 11.72 7.72
CA ALA A 145 -15.86 12.95 6.93
C ALA A 145 -14.93 13.97 7.61
N ALA A 146 -13.84 14.34 6.95
CA ALA A 146 -12.85 15.29 7.46
C ALA A 146 -12.00 15.88 6.33
N SER A 147 -11.78 17.19 6.33
CA SER A 147 -11.01 17.90 5.30
C SER A 147 -9.48 17.79 5.52
N VAL A 148 -9.01 16.60 5.83
CA VAL A 148 -7.59 16.28 6.07
C VAL A 148 -7.17 15.08 5.22
N PRO A 149 -5.95 15.08 4.65
CA PRO A 149 -5.45 13.96 3.87
C PRO A 149 -5.06 12.78 4.75
N ASP A 150 -5.32 11.59 4.26
CA ASP A 150 -4.89 10.35 4.92
C ASP A 150 -3.43 10.05 4.64
N VAL A 151 -2.95 10.43 3.45
CA VAL A 151 -1.58 10.26 3.01
C VAL A 151 -1.14 11.49 2.22
N GLY A 152 0.15 11.75 2.25
CA GLY A 152 0.74 12.75 1.37
C GLY A 152 2.12 13.20 1.80
N ALA A 153 2.67 14.09 1.00
CA ALA A 153 3.89 14.82 1.25
C ALA A 153 3.65 16.30 0.96
N GLY A 154 4.16 17.21 1.79
CA GLY A 154 4.08 18.62 1.45
C GLY A 154 4.81 19.57 2.39
N GLU A 155 5.58 20.48 1.77
CA GLU A 155 6.07 21.73 2.36
C GLU A 155 5.87 22.85 1.34
N THR A 156 6.79 23.02 0.37
CA THR A 156 6.65 23.99 -0.73
C THR A 156 5.72 23.50 -1.82
N PHE A 157 5.93 22.28 -2.32
CA PHE A 157 5.00 21.59 -3.20
C PHE A 157 4.32 20.48 -2.41
N SER A 158 3.06 20.19 -2.73
CA SER A 158 2.30 19.15 -2.03
C SER A 158 1.70 18.14 -3.00
N ALA A 159 1.56 16.94 -2.45
CA ALA A 159 0.88 15.83 -3.07
C ALA A 159 0.12 15.06 -1.98
N PHE A 160 -1.19 14.91 -2.13
CA PHE A 160 -2.01 14.29 -1.08
C PHE A 160 -3.37 13.83 -1.61
N CYS A 161 -4.00 12.91 -0.87
CA CYS A 161 -5.37 12.45 -1.12
C CYS A 161 -6.23 12.61 0.14
N ILE A 162 -7.42 13.19 -0.03
CA ILE A 162 -8.46 13.32 0.99
C ILE A 162 -9.61 12.38 0.57
N PRO A 163 -9.77 11.20 1.19
CA PRO A 163 -10.81 10.25 0.77
C PRO A 163 -12.24 10.78 0.94
N ARG A 164 -12.50 11.66 1.93
CA ARG A 164 -13.79 12.35 2.08
C ARG A 164 -13.70 13.59 2.97
N GLY A 165 -13.77 14.78 2.38
CA GLY A 165 -13.89 16.06 3.08
C GLY A 165 -15.15 16.19 3.93
N ALA A 166 -15.19 17.19 4.81
CA ALA A 166 -16.32 17.40 5.74
C ALA A 166 -17.67 17.63 5.03
N THR A 167 -17.64 18.11 3.79
CA THR A 167 -18.82 18.35 2.94
C THR A 167 -19.20 17.15 2.05
N GLY A 168 -18.56 15.98 2.24
CA GLY A 168 -18.84 14.78 1.43
C GLY A 168 -18.18 14.78 0.06
N SER A 169 -17.13 15.57 -0.16
CA SER A 169 -16.32 15.52 -1.40
C SER A 169 -14.96 14.89 -1.12
N MET A 170 -14.54 13.93 -1.94
CA MET A 170 -13.15 13.52 -1.97
C MET A 170 -12.32 14.58 -2.71
N GLY A 171 -11.03 14.66 -2.41
CA GLY A 171 -10.16 15.62 -3.04
C GLY A 171 -8.69 15.21 -3.06
N GLY A 172 -7.89 15.97 -3.79
CA GLY A 172 -6.45 15.77 -3.82
C GLY A 172 -5.75 16.82 -4.65
N GLN A 173 -4.43 16.75 -4.61
CA GLN A 173 -3.53 17.58 -5.40
C GLN A 173 -2.22 16.81 -5.62
N LEU A 174 -1.56 17.05 -6.75
CA LEU A 174 -0.24 16.49 -7.05
C LEU A 174 0.71 17.54 -7.65
N ASN A 175 1.91 17.65 -7.08
CA ASN A 175 3.01 18.44 -7.62
C ASN A 175 2.73 19.95 -7.77
N ARG A 176 2.00 20.55 -6.82
CA ARG A 176 1.58 21.97 -6.86
C ARG A 176 1.87 22.69 -5.53
N VAL A 177 2.09 24.00 -5.57
CA VAL A 177 2.42 24.83 -4.37
C VAL A 177 1.20 24.97 -3.46
N SER A 178 0.10 25.44 -4.03
CA SER A 178 -1.22 25.57 -3.38
C SER A 178 -2.26 25.77 -4.48
N GLY A 179 -3.54 25.61 -4.15
CA GLY A 179 -4.63 25.87 -5.09
C GLY A 179 -5.87 25.02 -4.83
N ALA A 180 -6.83 25.12 -5.75
CA ALA A 180 -8.02 24.29 -5.71
C ALA A 180 -7.64 22.81 -5.82
N THR A 181 -8.20 22.01 -4.94
CA THR A 181 -8.17 20.54 -5.07
C THR A 181 -9.07 20.14 -6.22
N THR A 182 -8.67 19.10 -6.95
CA THR A 182 -9.63 18.36 -7.77
C THR A 182 -10.64 17.73 -6.81
N LEU A 183 -11.94 17.72 -7.15
CA LEU A 183 -13.00 17.28 -6.24
C LEU A 183 -13.97 16.33 -6.93
N ALA A 184 -14.50 15.37 -6.19
CA ALA A 184 -15.64 14.55 -6.58
C ALA A 184 -16.52 14.25 -5.37
N VAL A 185 -17.84 14.08 -5.58
CA VAL A 185 -18.77 13.74 -4.48
C VAL A 185 -18.61 12.26 -4.12
N VAL A 186 -18.55 11.95 -2.83
CA VAL A 186 -18.49 10.58 -2.32
C VAL A 186 -19.32 10.42 -1.05
N ALA A 187 -19.94 9.24 -0.91
CA ALA A 187 -20.75 8.91 0.26
C ALA A 187 -19.94 8.36 1.44
N SER A 188 -18.70 7.91 1.21
CA SER A 188 -17.86 7.26 2.22
C SER A 188 -16.38 7.51 1.97
N SER A 189 -15.57 7.54 3.04
CA SER A 189 -14.10 7.50 2.96
C SER A 189 -13.53 6.08 2.96
N ALA A 190 -14.30 5.05 3.32
CA ALA A 190 -13.81 3.69 3.47
C ALA A 190 -13.67 2.96 2.12
N GLY A 191 -12.46 2.62 1.69
CA GLY A 191 -12.14 2.09 0.37
C GLY A 191 -10.82 2.63 -0.17
N LEU A 192 -10.50 2.30 -1.43
CA LEU A 192 -9.30 2.79 -2.10
C LEU A 192 -9.57 4.16 -2.71
N SER A 193 -8.79 5.16 -2.32
CA SER A 193 -8.79 6.48 -2.93
C SER A 193 -7.41 6.82 -3.46
N GLY A 194 -7.38 7.54 -4.58
CA GLY A 194 -6.13 8.02 -5.13
C GLY A 194 -6.29 9.26 -5.98
N ILE A 195 -5.16 9.88 -6.25
CA ILE A 195 -5.03 10.93 -7.23
C ILE A 195 -3.84 10.59 -8.13
N SER A 196 -3.98 10.88 -9.42
CA SER A 196 -2.93 10.68 -10.42
C SER A 196 -2.78 11.92 -11.29
N ARG A 197 -1.53 12.21 -11.66
CA ARG A 197 -1.15 13.21 -12.66
C ARG A 197 -0.52 12.46 -13.82
N ILE A 198 -1.07 12.66 -15.01
CA ILE A 198 -0.71 11.88 -16.20
C ILE A 198 0.08 12.70 -17.23
N ASP A 199 0.00 14.03 -17.10
CA ASP A 199 0.77 14.99 -17.89
C ASP A 199 0.98 16.30 -17.09
N ALA A 200 1.53 17.32 -17.76
CA ALA A 200 1.83 18.61 -17.15
C ALA A 200 0.59 19.40 -16.68
N THR A 201 -0.60 19.04 -17.13
CA THR A 201 -1.85 19.78 -16.91
C THR A 201 -3.01 18.93 -16.41
N THR A 202 -2.94 17.60 -16.43
CA THR A 202 -4.10 16.75 -16.14
C THR A 202 -3.92 16.01 -14.83
N GLU A 203 -4.86 16.24 -13.90
CA GLU A 203 -5.01 15.45 -12.68
C GLU A 203 -6.35 14.71 -12.68
N ARG A 204 -6.34 13.47 -12.16
CA ARG A 204 -7.51 12.61 -12.05
C ARG A 204 -7.63 12.07 -10.64
N ILE A 205 -8.85 12.08 -10.12
CA ILE A 205 -9.17 11.45 -8.85
C ILE A 205 -9.88 10.13 -9.08
N TRP A 206 -9.53 9.14 -8.28
CA TRP A 206 -9.96 7.77 -8.41
C TRP A 206 -10.54 7.24 -7.10
N ARG A 207 -11.60 6.46 -7.22
CA ARG A 207 -12.23 5.75 -6.11
C ARG A 207 -12.51 4.32 -6.52
N ASP A 208 -11.98 3.37 -5.76
CA ASP A 208 -12.21 1.93 -5.95
C ASP A 208 -11.97 1.49 -7.42
N GLY A 209 -10.93 2.06 -8.05
CA GLY A 209 -10.53 1.77 -9.43
C GLY A 209 -11.32 2.52 -10.52
N VAL A 210 -12.25 3.41 -10.15
CA VAL A 210 -13.08 4.21 -11.07
C VAL A 210 -12.68 5.68 -11.02
N GLN A 211 -12.57 6.32 -12.18
CA GLN A 211 -12.29 7.76 -12.27
C GLN A 211 -13.52 8.55 -11.83
N MET A 212 -13.35 9.42 -10.84
CA MET A 212 -14.42 10.21 -10.25
C MET A 212 -14.45 11.65 -10.77
N ALA A 213 -13.28 12.21 -11.07
CA ALA A 213 -13.12 13.57 -11.58
C ALA A 213 -11.81 13.73 -12.34
N GLU A 214 -11.78 14.73 -13.22
CA GLU A 214 -10.59 15.21 -13.92
C GLU A 214 -10.55 16.73 -13.82
N ALA A 215 -9.35 17.30 -13.72
CA ALA A 215 -9.14 18.75 -13.75
C ALA A 215 -7.91 19.11 -14.56
N THR A 216 -8.01 20.25 -15.25
CA THR A 216 -6.88 20.89 -15.94
C THR A 216 -6.14 21.83 -14.99
N VAL A 217 -5.05 21.37 -14.39
CA VAL A 217 -4.18 22.14 -13.51
C VAL A 217 -2.70 21.87 -13.79
N SER A 218 -1.92 22.93 -14.02
CA SER A 218 -0.48 22.86 -14.28
C SER A 218 0.31 22.29 -13.09
N ALA A 219 1.28 21.43 -13.39
CA ALA A 219 2.29 20.98 -12.45
C ALA A 219 3.30 22.11 -12.15
N ALA A 220 3.86 22.12 -10.95
CA ALA A 220 4.83 23.13 -10.52
C ALA A 220 6.14 22.51 -10.02
N GLY A 221 6.11 21.37 -9.32
CA GLY A 221 7.31 20.74 -8.79
C GLY A 221 7.01 19.54 -7.90
N ARG A 222 8.04 18.73 -7.59
CA ARG A 222 7.89 17.54 -6.74
C ARG A 222 7.89 17.91 -5.25
N PRO A 223 7.06 17.28 -4.41
CA PRO A 223 7.09 17.49 -2.96
C PRO A 223 8.46 17.19 -2.34
N THR A 224 8.91 18.11 -1.49
CA THR A 224 10.17 18.00 -0.72
C THR A 224 9.97 17.40 0.66
N GLY A 225 8.75 17.51 1.21
CA GLY A 225 8.37 16.90 2.46
C GLY A 225 8.40 15.36 2.39
N GLU A 226 8.53 14.76 3.56
CA GLU A 226 8.39 13.31 3.74
C GLU A 226 6.97 12.86 3.39
N PHE A 227 6.84 11.70 2.75
CA PHE A 227 5.57 11.01 2.57
C PHE A 227 5.12 10.38 3.90
N ARG A 228 3.94 10.79 4.37
CA ARG A 228 3.38 10.40 5.66
C ARG A 228 2.09 9.62 5.47
N ILE A 229 1.83 8.73 6.42
CA ILE A 229 0.59 8.00 6.57
C ILE A 229 -0.08 8.50 7.86
N GLY A 230 -1.35 8.89 7.78
CA GLY A 230 -2.06 9.63 8.82
C GLY A 230 -1.89 11.16 8.72
N GLY A 231 -1.47 11.69 7.56
CA GLY A 231 -1.28 13.13 7.36
C GLY A 231 -0.49 13.46 6.10
N ARG A 232 -0.11 14.73 5.92
CA ARG A 232 0.76 15.18 4.79
C ARG A 232 1.89 16.13 5.17
N SER A 233 1.79 16.79 6.33
CA SER A 233 2.68 17.90 6.72
C SER A 233 2.73 18.00 8.26
N PRO A 234 3.62 18.81 8.86
CA PRO A 234 3.69 19.00 10.32
C PRO A 234 2.44 19.62 10.96
N SER A 235 1.46 20.06 10.18
CA SER A 235 0.23 20.70 10.68
C SER A 235 -1.05 20.04 10.15
N THR A 236 -0.97 18.90 9.46
CA THR A 236 -2.13 18.23 8.88
C THR A 236 -2.12 16.74 9.20
N PHE A 237 -3.09 16.30 10.00
CA PHE A 237 -3.18 14.94 10.55
C PHE A 237 -4.58 14.38 10.38
N SER A 238 -4.68 13.09 10.08
CA SER A 238 -5.93 12.36 9.91
C SER A 238 -6.24 11.48 11.13
N THR A 239 -7.52 11.31 11.43
CA THR A 239 -8.03 10.34 12.40
C THR A 239 -8.53 9.06 11.74
N ARG A 240 -8.44 8.96 10.41
CA ARG A 240 -8.84 7.76 9.69
C ARG A 240 -7.81 6.66 9.85
N ARG A 241 -8.27 5.42 9.79
CA ARG A 241 -7.43 4.23 9.83
C ARG A 241 -6.98 3.83 8.43
N VAL A 242 -5.70 4.02 8.15
CA VAL A 242 -5.09 3.72 6.84
C VAL A 242 -4.53 2.31 6.85
N ALA A 243 -5.05 1.45 5.97
CA ALA A 243 -4.67 0.04 5.83
C ALA A 243 -3.74 -0.23 4.62
N PHE A 244 -3.59 0.74 3.72
CA PHE A 244 -2.63 0.70 2.63
C PHE A 244 -2.23 2.12 2.22
N ALA A 245 -0.97 2.32 1.83
CA ALA A 245 -0.49 3.54 1.20
C ALA A 245 0.50 3.22 0.07
N MET A 246 0.53 4.05 -0.98
CA MET A 246 1.47 3.92 -2.09
C MET A 246 1.75 5.28 -2.72
N PHE A 247 2.97 5.45 -3.24
CA PHE A 247 3.25 6.52 -4.21
C PHE A 247 4.17 6.00 -5.34
N GLY A 248 4.10 6.66 -6.50
CA GLY A 248 4.92 6.33 -7.66
C GLY A 248 4.60 7.19 -8.88
N ALA A 249 4.89 6.68 -10.08
CA ALA A 249 4.39 7.23 -11.34
C ALA A 249 2.85 7.18 -11.41
N SER A 250 2.28 7.71 -12.49
CA SER A 250 0.86 7.54 -12.77
C SER A 250 0.50 6.07 -12.93
N MET A 251 -0.70 5.71 -12.48
CA MET A 251 -1.26 4.37 -12.65
C MET A 251 -2.18 4.28 -13.88
N VAL A 252 -2.02 5.14 -14.90
CA VAL A 252 -2.92 5.17 -16.08
C VAL A 252 -3.15 3.77 -16.63
N GLY A 253 -4.41 3.35 -16.66
CA GLY A 253 -4.83 2.05 -17.21
C GLY A 253 -4.62 0.88 -16.25
N LYS A 254 -4.16 1.14 -15.02
CA LYS A 254 -3.87 0.13 -13.98
C LYS A 254 -4.75 0.32 -12.73
N GLU A 255 -5.60 1.35 -12.69
CA GLU A 255 -6.34 1.74 -11.50
C GLU A 255 -7.34 0.68 -11.04
N ALA A 256 -8.06 0.05 -11.98
CA ALA A 256 -8.96 -1.06 -11.67
C ALA A 256 -8.20 -2.27 -11.11
N ASN A 257 -7.08 -2.63 -11.74
CA ASN A 257 -6.24 -3.74 -11.28
C ASN A 257 -5.60 -3.44 -9.91
N LEU A 258 -5.16 -2.21 -9.68
CA LEU A 258 -4.69 -1.75 -8.38
C LEU A 258 -5.77 -1.98 -7.31
N ASN A 259 -7.00 -1.53 -7.57
CA ASN A 259 -8.11 -1.80 -6.66
C ASN A 259 -8.31 -3.30 -6.42
N THR A 260 -8.32 -4.13 -7.45
CA THR A 260 -8.44 -5.59 -7.31
C THR A 260 -7.36 -6.18 -6.40
N VAL A 261 -6.09 -5.80 -6.59
CA VAL A 261 -4.98 -6.30 -5.76
C VAL A 261 -5.14 -5.87 -4.30
N ILE A 262 -5.46 -4.59 -4.06
CA ILE A 262 -5.62 -4.06 -2.70
C ILE A 262 -6.81 -4.69 -1.99
N GLN A 263 -7.96 -4.79 -2.65
CA GLN A 263 -9.16 -5.42 -2.07
C GLN A 263 -8.88 -6.88 -1.71
N ASN A 264 -8.27 -7.65 -2.61
CA ASN A 264 -7.89 -9.03 -2.33
C ASN A 264 -6.93 -9.14 -1.13
N TYR A 265 -5.92 -8.28 -1.04
CA TYR A 265 -5.02 -8.24 0.11
C TYR A 265 -5.77 -7.93 1.41
N ILE A 266 -6.54 -6.83 1.46
CA ILE A 266 -7.25 -6.36 2.64
C ILE A 266 -8.29 -7.37 3.13
N THR A 267 -9.04 -8.00 2.22
CA THR A 267 -10.01 -9.05 2.58
C THR A 267 -9.31 -10.26 3.18
N LYS A 268 -8.23 -10.75 2.53
CA LYS A 268 -7.53 -11.96 2.98
C LYS A 268 -6.75 -11.75 4.27
N ILE A 269 -6.06 -10.62 4.45
CA ILE A 269 -5.24 -10.38 5.66
C ILE A 269 -6.11 -10.32 6.92
N LYS A 270 -7.32 -9.75 6.82
CA LYS A 270 -8.31 -9.72 7.90
C LYS A 270 -8.85 -11.10 8.28
N ALA A 271 -8.83 -12.04 7.33
CA ALA A 271 -9.28 -13.41 7.54
C ALA A 271 -8.18 -14.37 8.04
N VAL A 272 -6.91 -13.95 8.04
CA VAL A 272 -5.82 -14.77 8.59
C VAL A 272 -6.02 -14.91 10.09
N ALA A 273 -6.08 -16.14 10.62
CA ALA A 273 -6.22 -16.40 12.06
C ALA A 273 -5.12 -15.71 12.88
N ALA A 274 -5.50 -15.17 14.05
CA ALA A 274 -4.61 -14.54 15.02
C ALA A 274 -3.61 -15.54 15.62
#